data_AF-A0A7S4C581-F1
#
_entry.id   AF-A0A7S4C581-F1
#
_cell.length_a   1.000
_cell.length_b   1.000
_cell.length_c   1.000
_cell.angle_alpha   90.00
_cell.angle_beta   90.00
_cell.angle_gamma   90.00
#
_symmetry.space_group_name_H-M   'P 1'
#
loop_
_entity.id
_entity.type
_entity.pdbx_description
1 polymer ?
#
loop_
_entity_poly.entity_id
_entity_poly.type
_entity_poly.pdbx_seq_one_letter_code
_entity_poly.pdbx_strand_id
1 'polypeptide(L)'
;LVGAAAVFAMGWMAVVLAVGHVAGLRQHAAAAAKASRLARFLGTLGEVLGGMFTLRTCGWVRLFGSRLEAEAESVFTSDWRLLSLSAMVDPLTNVAVDVMSVLIAVTYVLALHGKLTPSVATGYWIQLAILHGRMLEFPEALAATRQGRAA
;
A
#
# COMPACT_ATOMS: atom_id res chain seq x y z
N LEU A 1 4.94 35.14 2.44
CA LEU A 1 3.63 34.84 3.06
C LEU A 1 2.97 33.60 2.45
N VAL A 2 2.78 33.51 1.13
CA VAL A 2 2.48 32.24 0.41
C VAL A 2 3.48 31.12 0.75
N GLY A 3 4.74 31.48 1.01
CA GLY A 3 5.79 30.53 1.39
C GLY A 3 5.54 29.73 2.67
N ALA A 4 4.86 30.28 3.69
CA ALA A 4 4.64 29.54 4.94
C ALA A 4 3.59 28.43 4.78
N ALA A 5 2.50 28.72 4.05
CA ALA A 5 1.49 27.74 3.68
C ALA A 5 2.08 26.63 2.79
N ALA A 6 2.95 27.01 1.84
CA ALA A 6 3.65 26.07 0.99
C ALA A 6 4.57 25.15 1.79
N VAL A 7 5.32 25.67 2.78
CA VAL A 7 6.19 24.87 3.64
C VAL A 7 5.40 23.88 4.50
N PHE A 8 4.25 24.27 5.04
CA PHE A 8 3.38 23.34 5.77
C PHE A 8 2.80 22.25 4.87
N ALA A 9 2.33 22.60 3.67
CA ALA A 9 1.85 21.62 2.71
C ALA A 9 2.96 20.64 2.26
N MET A 10 4.17 21.14 2.02
CA MET A 10 5.34 20.32 1.71
C MET A 10 5.73 19.41 2.89
N GLY A 11 5.68 19.92 4.12
CA GLY A 11 5.95 19.14 5.32
C GLY A 11 4.96 18.00 5.52
N TRP A 12 3.66 18.29 5.36
CA TRP A 12 2.62 17.26 5.43
C TRP A 12 2.78 16.21 4.32
N MET A 13 3.10 16.64 3.10
CA MET A 13 3.37 15.73 2.00
C MET A 13 4.56 14.79 2.28
N ALA A 14 5.64 15.32 2.86
CA ALA A 14 6.79 14.51 3.23
C ALA A 14 6.42 13.44 4.26
N VAL A 15 5.54 13.75 5.22
CA VAL A 15 5.01 12.77 6.19
C VAL A 15 4.20 11.68 5.49
N VAL A 16 3.27 12.05 4.61
CA VAL A 16 2.45 11.09 3.85
C VAL A 16 3.32 10.16 3.01
N LEU A 17 4.32 10.70 2.31
CA LEU A 17 5.27 9.91 1.53
C LEU A 17 6.12 8.99 2.41
N ALA A 18 6.59 9.45 3.57
CA ALA A 18 7.35 8.62 4.50
C ALA A 18 6.51 7.46 5.06
N VAL A 19 5.26 7.72 5.45
CA VAL A 19 4.32 6.70 5.92
C VAL A 19 4.02 5.70 4.80
N GLY A 20 3.72 6.19 3.59
CA GLY A 20 3.48 5.36 2.41
C GLY A 20 4.68 4.48 2.06
N HIS A 21 5.90 5.03 2.13
CA HIS A 21 7.13 4.28 1.86
C HIS A 21 7.36 3.17 2.88
N VAL A 22 7.25 3.46 4.18
CA VAL A 22 7.42 2.44 5.24
C VAL A 22 6.34 1.36 5.15
N ALA A 23 5.11 1.75 4.88
CA ALA A 23 4.01 0.80 4.70
C ALA A 23 4.22 -0.07 3.46
N GLY A 24 4.65 0.51 2.34
CA GLY A 24 4.98 -0.20 1.11
C GLY A 24 6.12 -1.21 1.32
N LEU A 25 7.19 -0.84 2.02
CA LEU A 25 8.27 -1.78 2.38
C LEU A 25 7.76 -2.98 3.19
N ARG A 26 6.88 -2.72 4.17
CA ARG A 26 6.26 -3.78 4.98
C ARG A 26 5.32 -4.66 4.15
N GLN A 27 4.56 -4.08 3.23
CA GLN A 27 3.70 -4.82 2.30
C GLN A 27 4.53 -5.70 1.36
N HIS A 28 5.62 -5.19 0.78
CA HIS A 28 6.51 -5.99 -0.07
C HIS A 28 7.17 -7.15 0.70
N ALA A 29 7.64 -6.90 1.93
CA ALA A 29 8.19 -7.94 2.78
C ALA A 29 7.14 -9.01 3.14
N ALA A 30 5.92 -8.59 3.47
CA ALA A 30 4.81 -9.49 3.74
C ALA A 30 4.39 -10.29 2.49
N ALA A 31 4.37 -9.66 1.32
CA ALA A 31 4.07 -10.30 0.04
C ALA A 31 5.14 -11.34 -0.34
N ALA A 32 6.42 -11.02 -0.16
CA ALA A 32 7.51 -11.97 -0.38
C ALA A 32 7.43 -13.17 0.59
N ALA A 33 7.13 -12.91 1.87
CA ALA A 33 6.90 -13.97 2.85
C ALA A 33 5.72 -14.86 2.47
N LYS A 34 4.60 -14.29 1.99
CA LYS A 34 3.45 -15.05 1.46
C LYS A 34 3.84 -15.89 0.25
N ALA A 35 4.53 -15.30 -0.73
CA ALA A 35 4.95 -15.99 -1.95
C ALA A 35 5.81 -17.23 -1.63
N SER A 36 6.75 -17.11 -0.68
CA SER A 36 7.57 -18.25 -0.24
C SER A 36 6.79 -19.35 0.49
N ARG A 37 5.73 -19.00 1.24
CA ARG A 37 4.84 -19.98 1.88
C ARG A 37 3.96 -20.67 0.85
N LEU A 38 3.40 -19.91 -0.10
CA LEU A 38 2.59 -20.45 -1.19
C LEU A 38 3.42 -21.40 -2.08
N ALA A 39 4.66 -21.04 -2.39
CA ALA A 39 5.57 -21.90 -3.15
C ALA A 39 5.84 -23.23 -2.43
N ARG A 40 6.05 -23.19 -1.11
CA ARG A 40 6.21 -24.42 -0.30
C ARG A 40 4.95 -25.27 -0.32
N PHE A 41 3.79 -24.68 -0.03
CA PHE A 41 2.50 -25.37 -0.06
C PHE A 41 2.23 -26.04 -1.41
N LEU A 42 2.47 -25.33 -2.53
CA LEU A 42 2.32 -25.88 -3.87
C LEU A 42 3.32 -27.00 -4.16
N GLY A 43 4.56 -26.89 -3.65
CA GLY A 43 5.55 -27.96 -3.73
C GLY A 43 5.09 -29.22 -3.01
N THR A 44 4.65 -29.11 -1.76
CA THR A 44 4.15 -30.23 -0.95
C THR A 44 2.88 -30.83 -1.55
N LEU A 45 1.97 -30.01 -2.07
CA LEU A 45 0.79 -30.47 -2.80
C LEU A 45 1.17 -31.24 -4.07
N GLY A 46 2.19 -30.77 -4.80
CA GLY A 46 2.76 -31.47 -5.95
C GLY A 46 3.33 -32.85 -5.59
N GLU A 47 4.08 -32.94 -4.49
CA GLU A 47 4.61 -34.21 -3.97
C GLU A 47 3.50 -35.18 -3.57
N VAL A 48 2.45 -34.69 -2.89
CA VAL A 48 1.30 -35.49 -2.48
C VAL A 48 0.51 -36.01 -3.68
N LEU A 49 0.29 -35.18 -4.70
CA LEU A 49 -0.40 -35.59 -5.92
C LEU A 49 0.45 -36.58 -6.74
N GLY A 50 1.75 -36.34 -6.86
CA GLY A 50 2.68 -37.24 -7.54
C GLY A 50 2.85 -38.59 -6.84
N GLY A 51 2.79 -38.61 -5.51
CA GLY A 51 2.93 -39.80 -4.67
C GLY A 51 1.62 -40.41 -4.18
N MET A 52 0.46 -39.97 -4.70
CA MET A 52 -0.86 -40.31 -4.14
C MET A 52 -1.11 -41.82 -4.05
N PHE A 53 -0.68 -42.57 -5.05
CA PHE A 53 -0.81 -44.04 -5.06
C PHE A 53 -0.04 -44.66 -3.89
N THR A 54 1.23 -44.28 -3.70
CA THR A 54 2.09 -44.74 -2.61
C THR A 54 1.55 -44.32 -1.24
N LEU A 55 1.07 -43.08 -1.12
CA LEU A 55 0.46 -42.57 0.11
C LEU A 55 -0.79 -43.37 0.49
N ARG A 56 -1.60 -43.78 -0.50
CA ARG A 56 -2.79 -44.61 -0.29
C ARG A 56 -2.43 -46.04 0.09
N THR A 57 -1.43 -46.64 -0.56
CA THR A 57 -0.99 -48.01 -0.25
C THR A 57 -0.30 -48.10 1.11
N CYS A 58 0.41 -47.05 1.53
CA CYS A 58 1.08 -47.00 2.83
C CYS A 58 0.17 -46.49 3.97
N GLY A 59 -1.05 -46.03 3.66
CA GLY A 59 -2.00 -45.51 4.66
C GLY A 59 -1.63 -44.15 5.25
N TRP A 60 -0.79 -43.36 4.57
CA TRP A 60 -0.24 -42.09 5.07
C TRP A 60 -1.08 -40.87 4.72
N VAL A 61 -2.22 -41.07 4.07
CA VAL A 61 -3.12 -40.01 3.58
C VAL A 61 -3.51 -39.03 4.70
N ARG A 62 -3.85 -39.51 5.90
CA ARG A 62 -4.20 -38.61 7.04
C ARG A 62 -3.03 -37.77 7.52
N LEU A 63 -1.82 -38.36 7.57
CA LEU A 63 -0.62 -37.64 8.02
C LEU A 63 -0.29 -36.50 7.07
N PHE A 64 -0.29 -36.77 5.76
CA PHE A 64 -0.02 -35.74 4.76
C PHE A 64 -1.17 -34.74 4.64
N GLY A 65 -2.42 -35.16 4.78
CA GLY A 65 -3.58 -34.27 4.82
C GLY A 65 -3.48 -33.24 5.95
N SER A 66 -3.19 -33.68 7.18
CA SER A 66 -3.03 -32.76 8.33
C SER A 66 -1.85 -31.80 8.18
N ARG A 67 -0.75 -32.23 7.56
CA ARG A 67 0.38 -31.34 7.21
C ARG A 67 -0.05 -30.28 6.20
N LEU A 68 -0.80 -30.68 5.18
CA LEU A 68 -1.27 -29.80 4.13
C LEU A 68 -2.26 -28.75 4.67
N GLU A 69 -3.15 -29.16 5.58
CA GLU A 69 -4.09 -28.27 6.28
C GLU A 69 -3.34 -27.24 7.14
N ALA A 70 -2.35 -27.67 7.92
CA ALA A 70 -1.54 -26.75 8.73
C ALA A 70 -0.77 -25.73 7.88
N GLU A 71 -0.25 -26.15 6.73
CA GLU A 71 0.41 -25.25 5.79
C GLU A 71 -0.58 -24.29 5.14
N ALA A 72 -1.75 -24.77 4.72
CA ALA A 72 -2.81 -23.93 4.16
C ALA A 72 -3.24 -22.84 5.16
N GLU A 73 -3.48 -23.20 6.42
CA GLU A 73 -3.85 -22.26 7.47
C GLU A 73 -2.75 -21.19 7.68
N SER A 74 -1.48 -21.57 7.61
CA SER A 74 -0.35 -20.63 7.71
C SER A 74 -0.26 -19.63 6.53
N VAL A 75 -0.81 -19.98 5.37
CA VAL A 75 -0.91 -19.10 4.20
C VAL A 75 -2.11 -18.16 4.35
N PHE A 76 -3.28 -18.69 4.68
CA PHE A 76 -4.51 -17.89 4.78
C PHE A 76 -4.50 -16.92 5.97
N THR A 77 -3.89 -17.29 7.11
CA THR A 77 -3.72 -16.35 8.24
C THR A 77 -2.81 -15.17 7.92
N SER A 78 -1.91 -15.32 6.95
CA SER A 78 -1.00 -14.24 6.54
C SER A 78 -1.70 -13.16 5.70
N ASP A 79 -2.86 -13.47 5.10
CA ASP A 79 -3.62 -12.53 4.27
C ASP A 79 -4.26 -11.41 5.06
N TRP A 80 -4.71 -11.68 6.28
CA TRP A 80 -5.32 -10.67 7.13
C TRP A 80 -4.36 -9.52 7.46
N ARG A 81 -3.08 -9.83 7.68
CA ARG A 81 -2.06 -8.82 7.95
C ARG A 81 -1.80 -7.93 6.74
N LEU A 82 -1.74 -8.53 5.55
CA LEU A 82 -1.53 -7.81 4.29
C LEU A 82 -2.73 -6.91 3.94
N LEU A 83 -3.95 -7.45 4.08
CA LEU A 83 -5.20 -6.70 3.92
C LEU A 83 -5.30 -5.54 4.91
N SER A 84 -4.95 -5.76 6.18
CA SER A 84 -5.00 -4.70 7.21
C SER A 84 -4.02 -3.56 6.91
N LEU A 85 -2.83 -3.87 6.38
CA LEU A 85 -1.86 -2.86 5.96
C LEU A 85 -2.36 -2.06 4.75
N SER A 86 -2.95 -2.71 3.75
CA SER A 86 -3.54 -2.02 2.59
C SER A 86 -4.71 -1.13 3.00
N ALA A 87 -5.59 -1.65 3.85
CA ALA A 87 -6.75 -0.93 4.36
C ALA A 87 -6.40 0.29 5.21
N MET A 88 -5.17 0.40 5.73
CA MET A 88 -4.70 1.60 6.43
C MET A 88 -4.05 2.61 5.49
N VAL A 89 -3.39 2.17 4.42
CA VAL A 89 -2.64 3.06 3.52
C VAL A 89 -3.57 3.80 2.55
N ASP A 90 -4.53 3.10 1.94
CA ASP A 90 -5.46 3.67 0.95
C ASP A 90 -6.33 4.83 1.49
N PRO A 91 -6.96 4.73 2.68
CA PRO A 91 -7.68 5.86 3.22
C PRO A 91 -6.75 6.98 3.65
N LEU A 92 -5.51 6.69 4.06
CA LEU A 92 -4.57 7.70 4.52
C LEU A 92 -4.05 8.56 3.37
N THR A 93 -3.83 7.97 2.19
CA THR A 93 -3.51 8.71 0.96
C THR A 93 -4.70 9.50 0.41
N ASN A 94 -5.93 8.99 0.52
CA ASN A 94 -7.12 9.73 0.09
C ASN A 94 -7.45 10.90 1.03
N VAL A 95 -7.44 10.66 2.35
CA VAL A 95 -7.70 11.69 3.36
C VAL A 95 -6.62 12.77 3.37
N ALA A 96 -5.40 12.46 2.92
CA ALA A 96 -4.33 13.44 2.80
C ALA A 96 -4.71 14.64 1.90
N VAL A 97 -5.49 14.43 0.83
CA VAL A 97 -5.95 15.51 -0.07
C VAL A 97 -6.90 16.45 0.64
N ASP A 98 -7.85 15.89 1.39
CA ASP A 98 -8.83 16.67 2.14
C ASP A 98 -8.15 17.47 3.26
N VAL A 99 -7.21 16.83 3.97
CA VAL A 99 -6.43 17.49 5.03
C VAL A 99 -5.57 18.63 4.46
N MET A 100 -4.94 18.44 3.30
CA MET A 100 -4.19 19.52 2.64
C MET A 100 -5.09 20.67 2.19
N SER A 101 -6.28 20.35 1.66
CA SER A 101 -7.27 21.34 1.24
C SER A 101 -7.72 22.20 2.43
N VAL A 102 -7.99 21.56 3.57
CA VAL A 102 -8.34 22.24 4.83
C VAL A 102 -7.17 23.09 5.33
N LEU A 103 -5.95 22.55 5.35
CA LEU A 103 -4.76 23.30 5.80
C LEU A 103 -4.50 24.54 4.95
N ILE A 104 -4.64 24.44 3.63
CA ILE A 104 -4.47 25.59 2.72
C ILE A 104 -5.57 26.63 2.96
N ALA A 105 -6.83 26.20 3.10
CA ALA A 105 -7.95 27.10 3.39
C ALA A 105 -7.78 27.81 4.74
N VAL A 106 -7.42 27.07 5.80
CA VAL A 106 -7.16 27.60 7.14
C VAL A 106 -5.99 28.59 7.11
N THR A 107 -4.90 28.28 6.42
CA THR A 107 -3.76 29.19 6.32
C THR A 107 -4.10 30.44 5.52
N TYR A 108 -4.86 30.31 4.44
CA TYR A 108 -5.30 31.44 3.61
C TYR A 108 -6.24 32.39 4.37
N VAL A 109 -7.14 31.86 5.18
CA VAL A 109 -8.09 32.67 5.98
C VAL A 109 -7.43 33.24 7.23
N LEU A 110 -6.76 32.42 8.03
CA LEU A 110 -6.25 32.82 9.35
C LEU A 110 -4.91 33.56 9.26
N ALA A 111 -3.99 33.10 8.41
CA ALA A 111 -2.64 33.69 8.34
C ALA A 111 -2.57 34.84 7.32
N LEU A 112 -3.28 34.73 6.20
CA LEU A 112 -3.22 35.72 5.12
C LEU A 112 -4.37 36.73 5.14
N HIS A 113 -5.36 36.56 6.03
CA HIS A 113 -6.57 37.41 6.11
C HIS A 113 -7.30 37.53 4.76
N GLY A 114 -7.14 36.51 3.90
CA GLY A 114 -7.76 36.47 2.58
C GLY A 114 -9.24 36.13 2.67
N LYS A 115 -10.06 36.72 1.81
CA LYS A 115 -11.46 36.29 1.65
C LYS A 115 -11.50 35.01 0.82
N LEU A 116 -11.96 33.92 1.41
CA LEU A 116 -12.15 32.66 0.70
C LEU A 116 -13.37 32.77 -0.23
N THR A 117 -13.15 33.13 -1.49
CA THR A 117 -14.21 33.10 -2.50
C THR A 117 -14.38 31.68 -3.03
N PRO A 118 -15.59 31.29 -3.50
CA PRO A 118 -15.82 29.96 -4.06
C PRO A 118 -14.85 29.62 -5.19
N SER A 119 -14.52 30.59 -6.04
CA SER A 119 -13.58 30.42 -7.17
C SER A 119 -12.16 30.06 -6.70
N VAL A 120 -11.69 30.66 -5.61
CA VAL A 120 -10.35 30.39 -5.04
C VAL A 120 -10.32 29.00 -4.39
N ALA A 121 -11.37 28.65 -3.64
CA ALA A 121 -11.48 27.34 -3.02
C ALA A 121 -11.49 26.21 -4.07
N THR A 122 -12.30 26.35 -5.12
CA THR A 122 -12.37 25.38 -6.22
C THR A 122 -11.04 25.30 -6.98
N GLY A 123 -10.37 26.44 -7.21
CA GLY A 123 -9.08 26.48 -7.87
C GLY A 123 -8.00 25.69 -7.12
N TYR A 124 -7.91 25.88 -5.80
CA TYR A 124 -6.97 25.11 -4.96
C TYR A 124 -7.31 23.62 -4.95
N TRP A 125 -8.59 23.28 -4.84
CA TRP A 125 -9.03 21.88 -4.83
C TRP A 125 -8.65 21.14 -6.12
N ILE A 126 -8.87 21.75 -7.29
CA ILE A 126 -8.48 21.17 -8.58
C ILE A 126 -6.97 20.97 -8.67
N GLN A 127 -6.17 21.97 -8.25
CA GLN A 127 -4.71 21.85 -8.27
C GLN A 127 -4.20 20.75 -7.33
N LEU A 128 -4.81 20.62 -6.15
CA LEU A 128 -4.50 19.56 -5.19
C LEU A 128 -4.86 18.17 -5.73
N ALA A 129 -6.00 18.03 -6.40
CA ALA A 129 -6.39 16.76 -7.03
C ALA A 129 -5.40 16.35 -8.13
N ILE A 130 -4.97 17.29 -8.98
CA ILE A 130 -3.95 17.04 -10.01
C ILE A 130 -2.61 16.66 -9.36
N LEU A 131 -2.20 17.41 -8.33
CA LEU A 131 -0.94 17.16 -7.62
C LEU A 131 -0.93 15.78 -6.95
N HIS A 132 -2.04 15.39 -6.32
CA HIS A 132 -2.20 14.08 -5.70
C HIS A 132 -2.07 12.93 -6.69
N GLY A 133 -2.75 13.01 -7.84
CA GLY A 133 -2.61 12.01 -8.90
C GLY A 133 -1.17 11.86 -9.37
N ARG A 134 -0.47 12.98 -9.59
CA ARG A 134 0.95 12.97 -10.00
C ARG A 134 1.90 12.44 -8.92
N MET A 135 1.56 12.62 -7.65
CA MET A 135 2.38 12.13 -6.54
C MET A 135 2.27 10.63 -6.33
N LEU A 136 1.14 10.03 -6.67
CA LEU A 136 0.97 8.57 -6.66
C LEU A 136 1.71 7.91 -7.84
N GLU A 137 1.85 8.60 -8.98
CA GLU A 137 2.64 8.13 -10.13
C GLU A 137 4.16 8.21 -9.90
N PHE A 138 4.62 9.12 -9.03
CA PHE A 138 6.04 9.42 -8.86
C PHE A 138 6.90 8.24 -8.36
N PRO A 139 6.48 7.41 -7.39
CA PRO A 139 7.23 6.24 -6.94
C PRO A 139 7.41 5.20 -8.05
N GLU A 140 6.39 5.02 -8.89
CA GLU A 140 6.44 4.09 -10.03
C GLU A 140 7.38 4.60 -11.12
N ALA A 141 7.31 5.88 -11.45
CA ALA A 141 8.24 6.51 -12.40
C ALA A 141 9.71 6.44 -11.91
N LEU A 142 9.93 6.61 -10.60
CA LEU A 142 11.26 6.50 -9.98
C LEU A 142 11.76 5.06 -9.94
N ALA A 143 10.86 4.08 -9.76
CA ALA A 143 11.19 2.66 -9.86
C ALA A 143 11.51 2.25 -11.31
N ALA A 144 10.75 2.74 -12.30
CA ALA A 144 10.98 2.49 -13.71
C ALA A 144 12.34 3.01 -14.18
N THR A 145 12.69 4.24 -13.80
CA THR A 145 14.00 4.83 -14.08
C THR A 145 15.15 4.08 -13.41
N ARG A 146 14.99 3.60 -12.15
CA ARG A 146 15.98 2.72 -11.51
C ARG A 146 16.16 1.38 -12.22
N GLN A 147 15.11 0.89 -12.87
CA GLN A 147 15.14 -0.36 -13.65
C GLN A 147 15.60 -0.14 -15.11
N GLY A 148 15.97 1.09 -15.49
CA GLY A 148 16.40 1.41 -16.85
C GLY A 148 15.27 1.37 -17.89
N ARG A 149 14.01 1.29 -17.45
CA ARG A 149 12.85 1.46 -18.32
C ARG A 149 12.62 2.96 -18.45
N ALA A 150 12.88 3.51 -19.64
CA ALA A 150 12.52 4.90 -19.92
C ALA A 150 11.01 5.07 -19.66
N ALA A 151 10.68 6.17 -18.96
CA ALA A 151 9.32 6.54 -18.59
C ALA A 151 8.41 6.69 -19.82
#